data_AF-A0A9D7BPK0-F1
#
_entry.id   AF-A0A9D7BPK0-F1
#
_cell.length_a   1.000
_cell.length_b   1.000
_cell.length_c   1.000
_cell.angle_alpha   90.00
_cell.angle_beta   90.00
_cell.angle_gamma   90.00
#
_symmetry.space_group_name_H-M   'P 1'
#
loop_
_entity.id
_entity.type
_entity.pdbx_description
1 polymer ?
#
loop_
_entity_poly.entity_id
_entity_poly.type
_entity_poly.pdbx_seq_one_letter_code
_entity_poly.pdbx_strand_id
1 'polypeptide(L)'
;MEKTVHKEIDWNLEIEKGFDLMSGMGETWDLIDKESKQNHQLIGVDISPAMNIKANERINKYHSLEISIREENVLHNDIDSNSSDYIVSTFGLKTFSDEN
;
A
#
# COMPACT_ATOMS: atom_id res chain seq x y z
N MET A 1 -22.87 10.43 20.73
CA MET A 1 -21.69 9.80 20.13
C MET A 1 -22.10 9.28 18.77
N GLU A 2 -21.65 9.93 17.70
CA GLU A 2 -21.72 9.30 16.37
C GLU A 2 -20.84 8.05 16.41
N LYS A 3 -21.42 6.89 16.10
CA LYS A 3 -20.62 5.69 15.83
C LYS A 3 -19.87 5.97 14.53
N THR A 4 -18.55 6.05 14.60
CA THR A 4 -17.71 5.98 13.41
C THR A 4 -18.06 4.68 12.69
N VAL A 5 -18.73 4.80 11.54
CA VAL A 5 -18.90 3.67 10.63
C VAL A 5 -17.57 3.54 9.93
N HIS A 6 -16.73 2.60 10.39
CA HIS A 6 -15.54 2.22 9.65
C HIS A 6 -16.00 1.62 8.32
N LYS A 7 -15.59 2.21 7.20
CA LYS A 7 -15.72 1.57 5.89
C LYS A 7 -14.53 0.64 5.72
N GLU A 8 -14.80 -0.60 5.39
CA GLU A 8 -13.80 -1.63 5.11
C GLU A 8 -13.61 -1.76 3.60
N ILE A 9 -12.44 -2.28 3.19
CA ILE A 9 -12.21 -2.65 1.78
C ILE A 9 -13.08 -3.87 1.50
N ASP A 10 -13.98 -3.76 0.51
CA ASP A 10 -14.76 -4.90 0.05
C ASP A 10 -13.96 -5.69 -0.99
N TRP A 11 -13.27 -6.73 -0.53
CA TRP A 11 -12.45 -7.60 -1.36
C TRP A 11 -13.25 -8.49 -2.33
N ASN A 12 -14.59 -8.44 -2.29
CA ASN A 12 -15.43 -9.11 -3.29
C ASN A 12 -15.65 -8.26 -4.55
N LEU A 13 -15.26 -6.98 -4.53
CA LEU A 13 -15.26 -6.14 -5.72
C LEU A 13 -14.11 -6.53 -6.65
N GLU A 14 -14.26 -6.20 -7.92
CA GLU A 14 -13.17 -6.28 -8.87
C GLU A 14 -12.16 -5.17 -8.53
N ILE A 15 -11.01 -5.58 -8.03
CA ILE A 15 -9.88 -4.71 -7.67
C ILE A 15 -8.81 -4.91 -8.74
N GLU A 16 -8.38 -3.81 -9.36
CA GLU A 16 -7.29 -3.81 -10.33
C GLU A 16 -5.99 -3.29 -9.70
N LYS A 17 -6.07 -2.27 -8.83
CA LYS A 17 -4.89 -1.57 -8.32
C LYS A 17 -5.02 -0.97 -6.92
N GLY A 18 -4.12 -1.39 -6.04
CA GLY A 18 -3.93 -0.83 -4.70
C GLY A 18 -2.60 -0.12 -4.50
N PHE A 19 -2.56 0.76 -3.50
CA PHE A 19 -1.32 1.36 -2.99
C PHE A 19 -1.13 1.06 -1.50
N ASP A 20 0.10 0.70 -1.13
CA ASP A 20 0.57 0.69 0.26
C ASP A 20 1.53 1.88 0.45
N LEU A 21 1.05 2.92 1.12
CA LEU A 21 1.77 4.17 1.31
C LEU A 21 2.58 4.14 2.59
N MET A 22 3.86 4.47 2.46
CA MET A 22 4.88 4.28 3.49
C MET A 22 4.99 2.79 3.83
N SER A 23 5.12 1.98 2.77
CA SER A 23 5.00 0.52 2.83
C SER A 23 6.07 -0.18 3.66
N GLY A 24 7.15 0.52 4.02
CA GLY A 24 8.27 -0.07 4.76
C GLY A 24 8.81 -1.29 4.05
N MET A 25 8.79 -2.45 4.73
CA MET A 25 9.25 -3.72 4.19
C MET A 25 8.10 -4.59 3.67
N GLY A 26 6.92 -4.00 3.44
CA GLY A 26 5.72 -4.69 3.01
C GLY A 26 4.98 -5.39 4.13
N GLU A 27 4.94 -4.81 5.34
CA GLU A 27 4.33 -5.41 6.53
C GLU A 27 2.86 -5.78 6.34
N THR A 28 2.13 -5.06 5.48
CA THR A 28 0.70 -5.26 5.24
C THR A 28 0.41 -6.28 4.14
N TRP A 29 1.40 -6.62 3.30
CA TRP A 29 1.17 -7.36 2.06
C TRP A 29 0.66 -8.78 2.29
N ASP A 30 1.01 -9.43 3.40
CA ASP A 30 0.47 -10.75 3.78
C ASP A 30 -1.02 -10.70 4.12
N LEU A 31 -1.49 -9.60 4.72
CA LEU A 31 -2.93 -9.42 5.00
C LEU A 31 -3.69 -9.13 3.71
N ILE A 32 -3.14 -8.27 2.85
CA ILE A 32 -3.73 -7.94 1.56
C ILE A 32 -3.82 -9.21 0.69
N ASP A 33 -2.74 -9.97 0.56
CA ASP A 33 -2.69 -11.20 -0.25
C ASP A 33 -3.71 -12.25 0.22
N LYS A 34 -3.89 -12.40 1.53
CA LYS A 34 -4.87 -13.32 2.13
C LYS A 34 -6.32 -12.91 1.88
N GLU A 35 -6.62 -11.62 1.92
CA GLU A 35 -7.98 -11.13 1.72
C GLU A 35 -8.37 -11.06 0.25
N SER A 36 -7.39 -10.83 -0.62
CA SER A 36 -7.54 -10.77 -2.08
C SER A 36 -8.25 -12.01 -2.62
N LYS A 37 -9.33 -11.79 -3.40
CA LYS A 37 -10.06 -12.87 -4.09
C LYS A 37 -9.61 -13.07 -5.54
N GLN A 38 -8.82 -12.13 -6.06
CA GLN A 38 -8.28 -12.15 -7.41
C GLN A 38 -6.90 -11.49 -7.45
N ASN A 39 -6.14 -11.83 -8.50
CA ASN A 39 -4.86 -11.22 -8.76
C ASN A 39 -5.05 -9.74 -9.12
N HIS A 40 -4.26 -8.87 -8.51
CA HIS A 40 -4.28 -7.45 -8.83
C HIS A 40 -2.93 -6.80 -8.53
N GLN A 41 -2.74 -5.56 -9.00
CA GLN A 41 -1.51 -4.83 -8.78
C GLN A 41 -1.48 -4.21 -7.39
N LEU A 42 -0.37 -4.36 -6.68
CA LEU A 42 -0.08 -3.60 -5.46
C LEU A 42 1.21 -2.79 -5.66
N ILE A 43 1.12 -1.49 -5.40
CA ILE A 43 2.26 -0.59 -5.49
C ILE A 43 2.67 -0.16 -4.07
N GLY A 44 3.83 -0.64 -3.62
CA GLY A 44 4.46 -0.19 -2.38
C GLY A 44 5.21 1.11 -2.63
N VAL A 45 4.92 2.15 -1.83
CA VAL A 45 5.58 3.45 -1.92
C VAL A 45 6.29 3.73 -0.61
N ASP A 46 7.62 3.83 -0.64
CA ASP A 46 8.41 4.20 0.53
C ASP A 46 9.63 5.03 0.15
N ILE A 47 9.94 6.06 0.93
CA ILE A 47 11.07 6.96 0.68
C ILE A 47 12.42 6.31 1.00
N SER A 48 12.45 5.20 1.75
CA SER A 48 13.68 4.59 2.23
C SER A 48 14.22 3.53 1.26
N PRO A 49 15.40 3.74 0.64
CA PRO A 49 16.02 2.73 -0.22
C PRO A 49 16.29 1.41 0.51
N ALA A 50 16.70 1.51 1.79
CA ALA A 50 17.00 0.34 2.61
C ALA A 50 15.75 -0.51 2.91
N MET A 51 14.58 0.12 3.03
CA MET A 51 13.32 -0.60 3.21
C MET A 51 12.86 -1.22 1.89
N ASN A 52 12.95 -0.47 0.79
CA ASN A 52 12.61 -0.96 -0.55
C ASN A 52 13.43 -2.19 -0.97
N ILE A 53 14.73 -2.23 -0.64
CA ILE A 53 15.56 -3.42 -0.88
C ILE A 53 15.00 -4.66 -0.16
N LYS A 54 14.65 -4.51 1.13
CA LYS A 54 14.10 -5.61 1.94
C LYS A 54 12.69 -6.01 1.51
N ALA A 55 11.88 -5.04 1.08
CA ALA A 55 10.56 -5.29 0.51
C ALA A 55 10.67 -6.10 -0.78
N ASN A 56 11.63 -5.74 -1.65
CA ASN A 56 11.87 -6.43 -2.92
C ASN A 56 12.28 -7.90 -2.74
N GLU A 57 12.99 -8.24 -1.65
CA GLU A 57 13.31 -9.63 -1.31
C GLU A 57 12.06 -10.49 -0.98
N ARG A 58 10.92 -9.84 -0.71
CA ARG A 58 9.69 -10.50 -0.24
C ARG A 58 8.59 -10.60 -1.31
N ILE A 59 8.67 -9.86 -2.42
CA ILE A 59 7.58 -9.77 -3.41
C ILE A 59 7.14 -11.13 -3.95
N ASN A 60 8.06 -12.09 -4.10
CA ASN A 60 7.76 -13.42 -4.64
C ASN A 60 7.00 -14.33 -3.66
N LYS A 61 6.73 -13.87 -2.43
CA LYS A 61 5.98 -14.64 -1.42
C LYS A 61 4.48 -14.57 -1.61
N TYR A 62 4.00 -13.61 -2.41
CA TYR A 62 2.59 -13.30 -2.55
C TYR A 62 2.10 -13.81 -3.91
N HIS A 63 0.94 -14.44 -3.93
CA HIS A 63 0.43 -15.14 -5.11
C HIS A 63 -0.72 -14.40 -5.78
N SER A 64 -1.46 -13.62 -4.99
CA SER A 64 -2.58 -12.80 -5.42
C SER A 64 -2.16 -11.38 -5.77
N LEU A 65 -0.88 -11.03 -5.59
CA LEU A 65 -0.39 -9.66 -5.76
C LEU A 65 0.71 -9.59 -6.82
N GLU A 66 0.49 -8.74 -7.82
CA GLU A 66 1.54 -8.26 -8.72
C GLU A 66 2.17 -7.02 -8.09
N ILE A 67 3.27 -7.22 -7.35
CA ILE A 67 3.87 -6.16 -6.54
C ILE A 67 4.92 -5.39 -7.34
N SER A 68 4.83 -4.06 -7.28
CA SER A 68 5.91 -3.15 -7.69
C SER A 68 6.22 -2.17 -6.57
N ILE A 69 7.45 -1.64 -6.57
CA ILE A 69 7.95 -0.74 -5.52
C ILE A 69 8.37 0.57 -6.16
N ARG A 70 7.93 1.69 -5.58
CA ARG A 70 8.30 3.06 -5.95
C ARG A 70 9.03 3.72 -4.79
N GLU A 71 10.30 4.09 -5.01
CA GLU A 71 11.08 4.86 -4.05
C GLU A 71 10.74 6.35 -4.17
N GLU A 72 9.71 6.81 -3.46
CA GLU A 72 9.17 8.15 -3.60
C GLU A 72 8.69 8.73 -2.26
N ASN A 73 8.71 10.07 -2.14
CA ASN A 73 8.06 10.76 -1.04
C ASN A 73 6.55 10.82 -1.31
N VAL A 74 5.74 10.20 -0.47
CA VAL A 74 4.29 10.17 -0.68
C VAL A 74 3.62 11.56 -0.64
N LEU A 75 4.25 12.57 -0.04
CA LEU A 75 3.74 13.95 -0.06
C LEU A 75 4.12 14.70 -1.35
N HIS A 76 5.13 14.22 -2.06
CA HIS A 76 5.65 14.79 -3.30
C HIS A 76 5.88 13.66 -4.31
N ASN A 77 4.79 13.18 -4.90
CA ASN A 77 4.76 12.00 -5.77
C ASN A 77 4.09 12.31 -7.11
N ASP A 78 4.28 11.40 -8.06
CA ASP A 78 3.70 11.46 -9.40
C ASP A 78 2.60 10.39 -9.59
N ILE A 79 1.78 10.14 -8.55
CA ILE A 79 0.64 9.21 -8.62
C ILE A 79 -0.55 9.93 -9.23
N ASP A 80 -1.13 9.34 -10.28
CA ASP A 80 -2.30 9.88 -10.96
C ASP A 80 -3.52 9.97 -10.03
N SER A 81 -4.31 11.03 -10.19
CA SER A 81 -5.56 11.17 -9.43
C SER A 81 -6.59 10.11 -9.83
N ASN A 82 -7.32 9.57 -8.84
CA ASN A 82 -8.34 8.51 -9.03
C ASN A 82 -7.80 7.25 -9.72
N SER A 83 -6.52 6.90 -9.51
CA SER A 83 -5.89 5.77 -10.17
C SER A 83 -5.88 4.47 -9.34
N SER A 84 -6.61 4.41 -8.22
CA SER A 84 -6.57 3.29 -7.29
C SER A 84 -7.93 2.96 -6.71
N ASP A 85 -8.16 1.66 -6.51
CA ASP A 85 -9.36 1.11 -5.88
C ASP A 85 -9.28 1.16 -4.35
N TYR A 86 -8.07 1.07 -3.78
CA TYR A 86 -7.84 1.15 -2.35
C TYR A 86 -6.44 1.67 -1.99
N ILE A 87 -6.36 2.32 -0.83
CA ILE A 87 -5.10 2.81 -0.26
C ILE A 87 -4.97 2.28 1.16
N VAL A 88 -3.84 1.67 1.45
CA VAL A 88 -3.41 1.31 2.81
C VAL A 88 -2.28 2.25 3.21
N SER A 89 -2.29 2.70 4.46
CA SER A 89 -1.14 3.38 5.03
C SER A 89 -1.06 3.04 6.51
N THR A 90 -0.01 2.31 6.89
CA THR A 90 0.15 1.83 8.26
C THR A 90 1.37 2.47 8.90
N PHE A 91 1.21 2.92 10.14
CA PHE A 91 2.27 3.51 10.96
C PHE A 91 2.97 4.77 10.40
N GLY A 92 2.69 5.21 9.18
CA GLY A 92 3.35 6.37 8.56
C GLY A 92 2.65 7.72 8.81
N LEU A 93 1.34 7.73 9.11
CA LEU A 93 0.64 9.00 9.38
C LEU A 93 1.19 9.75 10.61
N LYS A 94 1.80 9.03 11.56
CA LYS A 94 2.47 9.62 12.74
C LYS A 94 3.86 10.16 12.44
N THR A 95 4.44 9.80 11.29
CA THR A 95 5.79 10.21 10.89
C THR A 95 5.77 11.38 9.94
N PHE A 96 4.59 11.91 9.62
CA PHE A 96 4.50 13.22 8.98
C PHE A 96 5.04 14.28 9.91
N SER A 97 6.14 14.91 9.48
CA SER A 97 6.58 16.18 10.00
C SER A 97 6.26 17.23 8.94
N ASP A 98 5.63 18.33 9.36
CA ASP A 98 5.59 19.52 8.52
C ASP A 98 7.04 19.90 8.20
N GLU A 99 7.39 19.97 6.92
CA GLU A 99 8.54 20.78 6.51
C GLU A 99 8.24 22.21 6.98
N ASN A 100 8.91 22.64 8.04
CA ASN A 100 9.01 24.05 8.40
C ASN A 100 10.20 24.67 7.68
#